data_AF-A0AAE0QGK3-F1
#
_entry.id   AF-A0AAE0QGK3-F1
#
_cell.length_a   1.000
_cell.length_b   1.000
_cell.length_c   1.000
_cell.angle_alpha   90.00
_cell.angle_beta   90.00
_cell.angle_gamma   90.00
#
_symmetry.space_group_name_H-M   'P 1'
#
loop_
_entity.id
_entity.type
_entity.pdbx_description
1 polymer ?
#
loop_
_entity_poly.entity_id
_entity_poly.type
_entity_poly.pdbx_seq_one_letter_code
_entity_poly.pdbx_strand_id
1 'polypeptide(L)'
;YKRHLSTTSNSQTPNSAMAKTKELSKDTRNKIVDLHQAGKTESAIARALKMKRGWVFQHDNDPKHTARATKEWLRKEHFKVLEWTSQSPDLNPIENLWRELKIRVAQRQPQNITALEEICMEEWAKLPAT
;
A
#
# COMPACT_ATOMS: atom_id res chain seq x y z
N TYR A 1 -9.06 0.22 44.32
CA TYR A 1 -8.65 0.93 45.55
C TYR A 1 -7.82 2.14 45.15
N LYS A 2 -8.26 3.36 45.56
CA LYS A 2 -7.58 4.67 45.78
C LYS A 2 -6.24 4.98 45.06
N ARG A 3 -5.86 6.21 44.67
CA ARG A 3 -6.43 7.56 44.40
C ARG A 3 -5.19 8.49 44.24
N HIS A 4 -5.20 9.37 43.22
CA HIS A 4 -4.48 10.68 43.06
C HIS A 4 -2.92 10.72 43.17
N LEU A 5 -2.16 11.60 42.47
CA LEU A 5 -2.28 13.05 42.25
C LEU A 5 -1.54 13.54 40.98
N SER A 6 -1.97 14.72 40.55
CA SER A 6 -1.62 15.63 39.45
C SER A 6 -0.15 15.90 39.12
N THR A 7 0.18 16.24 37.86
CA THR A 7 0.46 17.62 37.39
C THR A 7 0.97 17.66 35.94
N THR A 8 0.60 18.76 35.27
CA THR A 8 0.88 19.20 33.91
C THR A 8 2.36 19.19 33.53
N SER A 9 2.70 18.64 32.35
CA SER A 9 3.71 19.27 31.50
C SER A 9 3.22 19.23 30.05
N ASN A 10 3.05 20.42 29.53
CA ASN A 10 2.66 20.74 28.17
C ASN A 10 3.91 20.60 27.30
N SER A 11 4.03 19.53 26.53
CA SER A 11 4.99 19.46 25.42
C SER A 11 4.22 19.22 24.14
N GLN A 12 3.83 20.34 23.56
CA GLN A 12 3.28 20.49 22.23
C GLN A 12 4.34 20.01 21.23
N THR A 13 4.32 18.72 20.92
CA THR A 13 5.02 18.21 19.73
C THR A 13 4.19 18.64 18.53
N PRO A 14 4.76 19.36 17.55
CA PRO A 14 4.02 19.69 16.35
C PRO A 14 3.69 18.38 15.65
N ASN A 15 2.38 18.11 15.52
CA ASN A 15 1.83 17.12 14.62
C ASN A 15 2.58 17.22 13.29
N SER A 16 3.46 16.24 13.04
CA SER A 16 4.11 16.10 11.74
C SER A 16 2.98 15.94 10.73
N ALA A 17 2.80 16.99 9.92
CA ALA A 17 1.80 17.05 8.88
C ALA A 17 1.97 15.80 8.02
N MET A 18 1.02 14.87 8.13
CA MET A 18 0.93 13.70 7.28
C MET A 18 0.86 14.23 5.85
N ALA A 19 1.96 14.10 5.10
CA ALA A 19 2.04 14.58 3.74
C ALA A 19 0.88 13.93 2.97
N LYS A 20 -0.04 14.74 2.44
CA LYS A 20 -1.16 14.25 1.62
C LYS A 20 -0.56 13.47 0.46
N THR A 21 -0.61 12.15 0.54
CA THR A 21 -0.20 11.23 -0.51
C THR A 21 -1.14 11.47 -1.69
N LYS A 22 -0.59 11.96 -2.80
CA LYS A 22 -1.36 12.08 -4.04
C LYS A 22 -1.68 10.66 -4.51
N GLU A 23 -2.97 10.37 -4.62
CA GLU A 23 -3.45 9.10 -5.12
C GLU A 23 -3.16 8.95 -6.62
N LEU A 24 -2.97 7.71 -7.08
CA LEU A 24 -2.75 7.41 -8.49
C LEU A 24 -4.06 7.57 -9.28
N SER A 25 -4.02 8.18 -10.47
CA SER A 25 -5.20 8.24 -11.33
C SER A 25 -5.68 6.82 -11.71
N LYS A 26 -6.98 6.67 -12.01
CA LYS A 26 -7.56 5.39 -12.46
C LYS A 26 -6.78 4.78 -13.64
N ASP A 27 -6.37 5.62 -14.59
CA ASP A 27 -5.55 5.21 -15.73
C ASP A 27 -4.17 4.68 -15.32
N THR A 28 -3.58 5.28 -14.30
CA THR A 28 -2.30 4.85 -13.76
C THR A 28 -2.42 3.50 -13.04
N ARG A 29 -3.52 3.28 -12.31
CA ARG A 29 -3.80 1.98 -11.64
C ARG A 29 -4.01 0.87 -12.67
N ASN A 30 -4.84 1.11 -13.68
CA ASN A 30 -5.08 0.13 -14.74
C ASN A 30 -3.77 -0.25 -15.45
N LYS A 31 -2.93 0.74 -15.75
CA LYS A 31 -1.62 0.52 -16.36
C LYS A 31 -0.68 -0.32 -15.49
N ILE A 32 -0.77 -0.24 -14.16
CA ILE A 32 0.00 -1.11 -13.24
C ILE A 32 -0.46 -2.55 -13.40
N VAL A 33 -1.78 -2.78 -13.38
CA VAL A 33 -2.38 -4.12 -13.50
C VAL A 33 -1.98 -4.76 -14.83
N ASP A 34 -2.11 -4.03 -15.94
CA ASP A 34 -1.77 -4.52 -17.28
C ASP A 34 -0.29 -4.90 -17.40
N LEU A 35 0.61 -4.05 -16.87
CA LEU A 35 2.04 -4.32 -16.92
C LEU A 35 2.42 -5.50 -16.02
N HIS A 36 1.76 -5.66 -14.87
CA HIS A 36 2.00 -6.80 -13.99
C HIS A 36 1.53 -8.12 -14.63
N GLN A 37 0.32 -8.14 -15.23
CA GLN A 37 -0.19 -9.28 -15.99
C GLN A 37 0.72 -9.64 -17.18
N ALA A 38 1.33 -8.63 -17.82
CA ALA A 38 2.33 -8.82 -18.87
C ALA A 38 3.70 -9.32 -18.36
N GLY A 39 3.80 -9.74 -17.10
CA GLY A 39 5.02 -10.28 -16.48
C GLY A 39 6.12 -9.24 -16.27
N LYS A 40 5.78 -7.94 -16.26
CA LYS A 40 6.77 -6.89 -16.04
C LYS A 40 7.16 -6.85 -14.56
N THR A 41 8.46 -6.67 -14.33
CA THR A 41 8.99 -6.45 -12.99
C THR A 41 8.49 -5.11 -12.43
N GLU A 42 8.41 -5.01 -11.11
CA GLU A 42 7.99 -3.79 -10.40
C GLU A 42 8.81 -2.55 -10.83
N SER A 43 10.09 -2.74 -11.17
CA SER A 43 10.96 -1.70 -11.72
C SER A 43 10.48 -1.21 -13.09
N ALA A 44 10.16 -2.14 -14.00
CA ALA A 44 9.68 -1.79 -15.32
C ALA A 44 8.35 -1.05 -15.23
N ILE A 45 7.48 -1.43 -14.28
CA ILE A 45 6.23 -0.74 -13.97
C ILE A 45 6.52 0.69 -13.48
N ALA A 46 7.34 0.86 -12.45
CA ALA A 46 7.63 2.19 -11.91
C ALA A 46 8.35 3.12 -12.90
N ARG A 47 9.21 2.57 -13.78
CA ARG A 47 9.79 3.31 -14.90
C ARG A 47 8.72 3.73 -15.91
N ALA A 48 7.83 2.82 -16.30
CA ALA A 48 6.72 3.10 -17.22
C ALA A 48 5.71 4.12 -16.67
N LEU A 49 5.63 4.24 -15.34
CA LEU A 49 4.82 5.21 -14.63
C LEU A 49 5.54 6.53 -14.33
N LYS A 50 6.82 6.67 -14.70
CA LYS A 50 7.64 7.87 -14.43
C LYS A 50 7.57 8.32 -12.96
N MET A 51 7.50 7.40 -11.99
CA MET A 51 7.34 7.66 -10.55
C MET A 51 8.57 8.29 -9.87
N LYS A 52 9.32 9.17 -10.54
CA LYS A 52 10.72 9.42 -10.21
C LYS A 52 11.04 10.69 -9.41
N ARG A 53 10.07 11.49 -8.96
CA ARG A 53 10.32 12.56 -7.96
C ARG A 53 9.12 12.78 -7.05
N GLY A 54 9.29 12.60 -5.74
CA GLY A 54 8.30 12.91 -4.70
C GLY A 54 7.47 11.73 -4.16
N TRP A 55 7.54 10.56 -4.81
CA TRP A 55 6.82 9.36 -4.37
C TRP A 55 7.66 8.58 -3.35
N VAL A 56 6.99 8.06 -2.32
CA VAL A 56 7.58 7.17 -1.32
C VAL A 56 6.87 5.82 -1.42
N PHE A 57 7.64 4.76 -1.60
CA PHE A 57 7.16 3.39 -1.62
C PHE A 57 6.95 2.91 -0.18
N GLN A 58 5.74 2.47 0.14
CA GLN A 58 5.42 1.83 1.42
C GLN A 58 5.21 0.34 1.17
N HIS A 59 5.81 -0.49 2.00
CA HIS A 59 5.52 -1.92 2.10
C HIS A 59 5.53 -2.31 3.59
N ASP A 60 5.00 -3.49 3.92
CA ASP A 60 5.01 -4.00 5.29
C ASP A 60 6.40 -4.55 5.71
N ASN A 61 6.51 -5.05 6.93
CA ASN A 61 7.74 -5.63 7.44
C ASN A 61 7.82 -7.16 7.26
N ASP A 62 7.11 -7.75 6.29
CA ASP A 62 7.28 -9.19 6.00
C ASP A 62 8.76 -9.49 5.68
N PRO A 63 9.32 -10.61 6.20
CA PRO A 63 10.70 -11.02 5.93
C PRO A 63 11.10 -10.98 4.44
N LYS A 64 10.18 -11.26 3.51
CA LYS A 64 10.44 -11.20 2.06
C LYS A 64 10.71 -9.78 1.58
N HIS A 65 10.00 -8.80 2.13
CA HIS A 65 10.16 -7.39 1.78
C HIS A 65 11.34 -6.73 2.50
N THR A 66 11.73 -7.26 3.66
CA THR A 66 12.89 -6.77 4.43
C THR A 66 14.20 -7.49 4.12
N ALA A 67 14.16 -8.53 3.28
CA ALA A 67 15.31 -9.29 2.82
C ALA A 67 16.37 -8.41 2.15
N ARG A 68 17.65 -8.80 2.26
CA ARG A 68 18.78 -8.05 1.69
C ARG A 68 18.63 -7.86 0.18
N ALA A 69 18.25 -8.91 -0.55
CA ALA A 69 18.07 -8.85 -2.00
C ALA A 69 17.01 -7.81 -2.40
N THR A 70 15.88 -7.76 -1.70
CA THR A 70 14.80 -6.80 -1.93
C THR A 70 15.27 -5.37 -1.65
N LYS A 71 15.95 -5.14 -0.52
CA LYS A 71 16.52 -3.83 -0.16
C LYS A 71 17.55 -3.34 -1.17
N GLU A 72 18.44 -4.22 -1.62
CA GLU A 72 19.45 -3.90 -2.63
C GLU A 72 18.82 -3.53 -3.97
N TRP A 73 17.77 -4.26 -4.38
CA TRP A 73 17.03 -3.98 -5.59
C TRP A 73 16.28 -2.64 -5.53
N LEU A 74 15.58 -2.35 -4.43
CA LEU A 74 14.88 -1.08 -4.22
C LEU A 74 15.85 0.11 -4.28
N ARG A 75 17.05 -0.04 -3.68
CA ARG A 75 18.12 0.95 -3.76
C ARG A 75 18.63 1.14 -5.19
N LYS A 76 18.86 0.04 -5.93
CA LYS A 76 19.32 0.07 -7.33
C LYS A 76 18.33 0.79 -8.26
N GLU A 77 17.03 0.63 -8.01
CA GLU A 77 15.99 1.26 -8.81
C GLU A 77 15.62 2.68 -8.35
N HIS A 78 16.33 3.18 -7.34
CA HIS A 78 16.17 4.51 -6.75
C HIS A 78 14.78 4.77 -6.15
N PHE A 79 14.16 3.74 -5.58
CA PHE A 79 12.94 3.92 -4.80
C PHE A 79 13.26 4.53 -3.44
N LYS A 80 12.53 5.59 -3.07
CA LYS A 80 12.49 6.06 -1.69
C LYS A 80 11.51 5.19 -0.93
N VAL A 81 11.98 4.37 -0.01
CA VAL A 81 11.13 3.50 0.83
C VAL A 81 10.77 4.24 2.11
N LEU A 82 9.53 4.13 2.57
CA LEU A 82 9.08 4.67 3.84
C LEU A 82 9.66 3.83 4.98
N GLU A 83 10.42 4.45 5.87
CA GLU A 83 10.92 3.78 7.07
C GLU A 83 9.76 3.62 8.06
N TRP A 84 9.32 2.38 8.27
CA TRP A 84 8.16 2.05 9.10
C TRP A 84 8.59 1.33 10.38
N THR A 85 8.10 1.79 11.54
CA THR A 85 8.35 1.11 12.82
C THR A 85 7.68 -0.26 12.83
N SER A 86 8.43 -1.32 13.10
CA SER A 86 7.92 -2.68 13.15
C SER A 86 6.73 -2.81 14.10
N GLN A 87 5.72 -3.62 13.72
CA GLN A 87 4.50 -3.96 14.49
C GLN A 87 3.31 -3.00 14.39
N SER A 88 2.92 -2.56 13.19
CA SER A 88 1.62 -1.90 13.00
C SER A 88 0.94 -2.32 11.69
N PRO A 89 0.43 -3.57 11.62
CA PRO A 89 -0.36 -4.01 10.47
C PRO A 89 -1.59 -3.13 10.25
N ASP A 90 -2.17 -2.59 11.33
CA ASP A 90 -3.33 -1.69 11.29
C ASP A 90 -3.08 -0.37 10.55
N LEU A 91 -1.80 -0.02 10.34
CA LEU A 91 -1.41 1.21 9.67
C LEU A 91 -1.01 1.00 8.21
N ASN A 92 -1.14 -0.21 7.67
CA ASN A 92 -0.95 -0.45 6.25
C ASN A 92 -2.24 -0.11 5.49
N PRO A 93 -2.30 1.01 4.73
CA PRO A 93 -3.53 1.44 4.07
C PRO A 93 -4.06 0.41 3.07
N ILE A 94 -3.18 -0.48 2.55
CA ILE A 94 -3.57 -1.54 1.62
C ILE A 94 -4.45 -2.60 2.29
N GLU A 95 -4.34 -2.82 3.61
CA GLU A 95 -5.17 -3.79 4.32
C GLU A 95 -6.64 -3.39 4.34
N ASN A 96 -6.91 -2.08 4.38
CA ASN A 96 -8.26 -1.55 4.27
C ASN A 96 -8.84 -1.79 2.87
N LEU A 97 -8.03 -1.61 1.82
CA LEU A 97 -8.44 -1.92 0.45
C LEU A 97 -8.66 -3.42 0.24
N TRP A 98 -7.79 -4.27 0.78
CA TRP A 98 -7.95 -5.73 0.72
C TRP A 98 -9.21 -6.19 1.45
N ARG A 99 -9.53 -5.60 2.61
CA ARG A 99 -10.77 -5.88 3.33
C ARG A 99 -11.99 -5.58 2.47
N GLU A 100 -12.06 -4.38 1.90
CA GLU A 100 -13.18 -3.97 1.05
C GLU A 100 -13.31 -4.87 -0.19
N LEU A 101 -12.19 -5.17 -0.86
CA LEU A 101 -12.19 -6.06 -2.01
C LEU A 101 -12.72 -7.46 -1.64
N LYS A 102 -12.26 -8.04 -0.53
CA LYS A 102 -12.73 -9.35 -0.06
C LYS A 102 -14.23 -9.37 0.18
N ILE A 103 -14.80 -8.30 0.75
CA ILE A 103 -16.25 -8.19 0.97
C ILE A 103 -17.00 -8.21 -0.36
N ARG A 104 -16.57 -7.40 -1.34
CA ARG A 104 -17.22 -7.33 -2.67
C ARG A 104 -17.11 -8.64 -3.44
N VAL A 105 -15.93 -9.26 -3.44
CA VAL A 105 -15.69 -10.55 -4.10
C VAL A 105 -16.56 -11.64 -3.46
N ALA A 106 -16.64 -11.68 -2.13
CA ALA A 106 -17.45 -12.67 -1.41
C ALA A 106 -18.95 -12.56 -1.75
N GLN A 107 -19.47 -11.35 -1.93
CA GLN A 107 -20.87 -11.13 -2.35
C GLN A 107 -21.18 -11.73 -3.72
N ARG A 108 -20.19 -11.82 -4.61
CA ARG A 108 -20.34 -12.40 -5.95
C ARG A 108 -20.22 -13.93 -6.00
N GLN A 109 -19.80 -14.56 -4.91
CA GLN A 109 -19.73 -16.02 -4.76
C GLN A 109 -19.05 -16.73 -5.95
N PRO A 110 -17.76 -16.44 -6.24
CA PRO A 110 -17.02 -17.11 -7.31
C PRO A 110 -16.97 -18.63 -7.08
N GLN A 111 -17.21 -19.40 -8.14
CA GLN A 111 -17.33 -20.88 -8.07
C GLN A 111 -16.03 -21.61 -8.47
N ASN A 112 -15.06 -20.90 -9.04
CA ASN A 112 -13.77 -21.44 -9.45
C ASN A 112 -12.71 -20.34 -9.46
N ILE A 113 -11.44 -20.73 -9.64
CA ILE A 113 -10.30 -19.81 -9.60
C ILE A 113 -10.38 -18.77 -10.73
N THR A 114 -10.77 -19.16 -11.94
CA THR A 114 -10.90 -18.24 -13.08
C THR A 114 -11.94 -17.15 -12.80
N ALA A 115 -13.12 -17.55 -12.31
CA ALA A 115 -14.17 -16.61 -11.93
C ALA A 115 -13.73 -15.72 -10.75
N LEU A 116 -12.97 -16.27 -9.79
CA LEU A 116 -12.41 -15.49 -8.69
C LEU A 116 -11.45 -14.41 -9.20
N GLU A 117 -10.55 -14.75 -10.12
CA GLU A 117 -9.60 -13.83 -10.74
C GLU A 117 -10.33 -12.70 -11.49
N GLU A 118 -11.29 -13.06 -12.35
CA GLU A 118 -12.11 -12.11 -13.10
C GLU A 118 -12.86 -11.15 -12.17
N ILE A 119 -13.55 -11.69 -11.16
CA ILE A 119 -14.30 -10.90 -10.20
C ILE A 119 -13.37 -9.99 -9.38
N CYS A 120 -12.19 -10.46 -8.98
CA CYS A 120 -11.22 -9.64 -8.27
C CYS A 120 -10.79 -8.43 -9.12
N MET A 121 -10.52 -8.63 -10.41
CA MET A 121 -10.14 -7.55 -11.33
C MET A 121 -11.28 -6.55 -11.53
N GLU A 122 -12.51 -7.05 -11.74
CA GLU A 122 -13.70 -6.21 -11.89
C GLU A 122 -13.97 -5.35 -10.65
N GLU A 123 -13.95 -5.96 -9.46
CA GLU A 123 -14.25 -5.25 -8.22
C GLU A 123 -13.13 -4.27 -7.84
N TRP A 124 -11.87 -4.63 -8.11
CA TRP A 124 -10.74 -3.73 -7.93
C TRP A 124 -10.87 -2.46 -8.79
N ALA A 125 -11.27 -2.59 -10.05
CA ALA A 125 -11.47 -1.45 -10.97
C ALA A 125 -12.64 -0.53 -10.57
N LYS A 126 -13.56 -1.03 -9.73
CA LYS A 126 -14.72 -0.30 -9.19
C LYS A 126 -14.43 0.38 -7.84
N LEU A 127 -13.30 0.11 -7.20
CA LEU A 127 -12.95 0.78 -5.95
C LEU A 127 -12.80 2.30 -6.20
N PRO A 128 -13.39 3.14 -5.34
CA PRO A 128 -13.28 4.58 -5.49
C PRO A 128 -11.83 5.03 -5.31
N ALA A 129 -11.45 6.07 -6.05
CA ALA A 129 -10.27 6.85 -5.74
C ALA A 129 -10.54 7.60 -4.42
N THR A 130 -9.78 7.32 -3.36
CA THR A 130 -9.86 7.97 -2.03
C THR A 130 -8.97 9.20 -1.93
#